data_AF-A0A5N8ZI01-F1
#
_entry.id   AF-A0A5N8ZI01-F1
#
_cell.length_a   1.000
_cell.length_b   1.000
_cell.length_c   1.000
_cell.angle_alpha   90.00
_cell.angle_beta   90.00
_cell.angle_gamma   90.00
#
_symmetry.space_group_name_H-M   'P 1'
#
loop_
_entity.id
_entity.type
_entity.pdbx_description
1 polymer ?
#
loop_
_entity_poly.entity_id
_entity_poly.type
_entity_poly.pdbx_seq_one_letter_code
_entity_poly.pdbx_strand_id
1 'polypeptide(L)'
;MYDITFLSEEEIIKRLQIVLQDFKAARGDYVRQSNSVKEVRDLAAKLAERIYDEPQKWGITEILPEFRDDATTDTFVSLLLDVENLPGRSTVSDWFERAIESKFRKLWSLAEDQASKSSGNLNVNNFLEDSVHSEPETNSGLIFEEHASLWESFESDFPRDAFALRLRFMLGRSVDQMVVMLDAPSIRAIAIRINRARDRLRMFCEQRGLDKTVVQEIMNRLPEEVE
;
A
#
# COMPACT_ATOMS: atom_id res chain seq x y z
N MET A 1 37.99 12.83 4.81
CA MET A 1 36.73 12.20 5.24
C MET A 1 35.81 13.36 5.59
N TYR A 2 34.78 13.62 4.78
CA TYR A 2 33.86 14.74 5.05
C TYR A 2 33.10 14.45 6.34
N ASP A 3 32.87 15.47 7.17
CA ASP A 3 32.14 15.30 8.42
C ASP A 3 30.64 15.16 8.11
N ILE A 4 30.20 13.91 7.97
CA ILE A 4 28.87 13.55 7.44
C ILE A 4 27.74 13.99 8.41
N THR A 5 28.09 14.43 9.63
CA THR A 5 27.17 14.93 10.68
C THR A 5 26.38 16.17 10.26
N PHE A 6 26.93 17.02 9.37
CA PHE A 6 26.32 18.28 8.97
C PHE A 6 25.53 18.23 7.65
N LEU A 7 25.47 17.09 6.97
CA LEU A 7 24.74 16.98 5.70
C LEU A 7 23.23 17.06 5.93
N SER A 8 22.44 17.69 5.07
CA SER A 8 20.97 17.52 5.13
C SER A 8 20.56 16.13 4.63
N GLU A 9 19.30 15.72 4.86
CA GLU A 9 18.80 14.42 4.36
C GLU A 9 18.87 14.34 2.83
N GLU A 10 18.56 15.44 2.15
CA GLU A 10 18.68 15.55 0.69
C GLU A 10 20.13 15.40 0.25
N GLU A 11 21.06 15.97 1.01
CA GLU A 11 22.49 15.88 0.69
C GLU A 11 23.02 14.47 0.95
N ILE A 12 22.51 13.77 1.96
CA ILE A 12 22.78 12.34 2.18
C ILE A 12 22.28 11.52 0.99
N ILE A 13 21.04 11.75 0.52
CA ILE A 13 20.48 11.05 -0.65
C ILE A 13 21.29 11.34 -1.92
N LYS A 14 21.63 12.60 -2.20
CA LYS A 14 22.48 12.94 -3.35
C LYS A 14 23.84 12.25 -3.26
N ARG A 15 24.45 12.21 -2.07
CA ARG A 15 25.73 11.53 -1.88
C ARG A 15 25.60 10.02 -2.11
N LEU A 16 24.51 9.40 -1.65
CA LEU A 16 24.21 8.00 -1.95
C LEU A 16 24.08 7.76 -3.46
N GLN A 17 23.38 8.64 -4.20
CA GLN A 17 23.29 8.54 -5.66
C GLN A 17 24.67 8.59 -6.34
N ILE A 18 25.53 9.52 -5.92
CA ILE A 18 26.90 9.64 -6.45
C ILE A 18 27.71 8.38 -6.16
N VAL A 19 27.67 7.88 -4.93
CA VAL A 19 28.44 6.69 -4.53
C VAL A 19 27.96 5.44 -5.26
N LEU A 20 26.65 5.31 -5.54
CA LEU A 20 26.10 4.22 -6.35
C LEU A 20 26.58 4.28 -7.80
N GLN A 21 26.63 5.47 -8.41
CA GLN A 21 27.19 5.66 -9.74
C GLN A 21 28.69 5.34 -9.76
N ASP A 22 29.45 5.81 -8.78
CA ASP A 22 30.87 5.51 -8.62
C ASP A 22 31.12 4.01 -8.44
N PHE A 23 30.27 3.31 -7.69
CA PHE A 23 30.36 1.86 -7.50
C PHE A 23 30.15 1.10 -8.82
N LYS A 24 29.16 1.52 -9.64
CA LYS A 24 28.92 0.96 -10.98
C LYS A 24 30.13 1.20 -11.90
N ALA A 25 30.74 2.39 -11.83
CA ALA A 25 31.91 2.75 -12.62
C ALA A 25 33.19 2.02 -12.17
N ALA A 26 33.31 1.70 -10.88
CA ALA A 26 34.46 0.99 -10.29
C ALA A 26 34.46 -0.53 -10.54
N ARG A 27 33.70 -1.03 -11.52
CA ARG A 27 33.58 -2.47 -11.79
C ARG A 27 34.94 -3.09 -12.11
N GLY A 28 35.41 -4.00 -11.25
CA GLY A 28 36.71 -4.65 -11.36
C GLY A 28 37.83 -4.05 -10.51
N ASP A 29 37.56 -2.92 -9.81
CA ASP A 29 38.44 -2.33 -8.81
C ASP A 29 37.90 -2.60 -7.40
N TYR A 30 38.37 -3.69 -6.79
CA TYR A 30 37.90 -4.14 -5.47
C TYR A 30 38.15 -3.12 -4.35
N VAL A 31 39.23 -2.33 -4.43
CA VAL A 31 39.57 -1.36 -3.38
C VAL A 31 38.59 -0.18 -3.41
N ARG A 32 38.31 0.34 -4.61
CA ARG A 32 37.33 1.42 -4.77
C ARG A 32 35.92 0.95 -4.42
N GLN A 33 35.53 -0.25 -4.83
CA GLN A 33 34.25 -0.84 -4.46
C GLN A 33 34.08 -1.01 -2.95
N SER A 34 35.12 -1.50 -2.25
CA SER A 34 35.07 -1.63 -0.78
C SER A 34 34.90 -0.28 -0.09
N ASN A 35 35.55 0.78 -0.58
CA ASN A 35 35.40 2.13 -0.04
C ASN A 35 33.99 2.68 -0.29
N SER A 36 33.42 2.48 -1.49
CA SER A 36 32.04 2.87 -1.79
C SER A 36 31.04 2.15 -0.88
N VAL A 37 31.22 0.86 -0.60
CA VAL A 37 30.33 0.12 0.32
C VAL A 37 30.39 0.67 1.75
N LYS A 38 31.60 1.01 2.24
CA LYS A 38 31.75 1.65 3.55
C LYS A 38 31.03 3.00 3.60
N GLU A 39 31.21 3.82 2.57
CA GLU A 39 30.57 5.14 2.51
C GLU A 39 29.03 5.03 2.43
N VAL A 40 28.48 4.10 1.65
CA VAL A 40 27.04 3.82 1.61
C VAL A 40 26.53 3.41 3.00
N ARG A 41 27.26 2.53 3.70
CA ARG A 41 26.89 2.08 5.04
C ARG A 41 26.85 3.24 6.03
N ASP A 42 27.84 4.11 6.01
CA ASP A 42 27.92 5.26 6.92
C ASP A 42 26.78 6.27 6.64
N LEU A 43 26.50 6.55 5.36
CA LEU A 43 25.41 7.44 4.95
C LEU A 43 24.04 6.88 5.32
N ALA A 44 23.82 5.58 5.06
CA ALA A 44 22.58 4.90 5.40
C ALA A 44 22.35 4.89 6.93
N ALA A 45 23.40 4.61 7.72
CA ALA A 45 23.30 4.62 9.18
C ALA A 45 22.88 5.99 9.73
N LYS A 46 23.45 7.08 9.20
CA LYS A 46 23.07 8.44 9.62
C LYS A 46 21.66 8.82 9.22
N LEU A 47 21.21 8.37 8.05
CA LEU A 47 19.84 8.60 7.63
C LEU A 47 18.86 7.84 8.53
N ALA A 48 19.17 6.59 8.89
CA ALA A 48 18.39 5.81 9.84
C ALA A 48 18.33 6.48 11.22
N GLU A 49 19.47 6.95 11.75
CA GLU A 49 19.52 7.68 13.03
C GLU A 49 18.54 8.87 13.04
N ARG A 50 18.53 9.69 11.99
CA ARG A 50 17.60 10.83 11.87
C ARG A 50 16.14 10.44 11.77
N ILE A 51 15.85 9.34 11.08
CA ILE A 51 14.49 8.81 10.97
C ILE A 51 13.94 8.48 12.37
N TYR A 52 14.77 7.88 13.23
CA TYR A 52 14.40 7.51 14.59
C TYR A 52 14.46 8.69 15.58
N ASP A 53 15.35 9.66 15.39
CA ASP A 53 15.46 10.84 16.27
C ASP A 53 14.31 11.83 16.10
N GLU A 54 13.74 11.94 14.88
CA GLU A 54 12.67 12.88 14.55
C GLU A 54 11.37 12.17 14.10
N PRO A 55 10.79 11.24 14.88
CA PRO A 55 9.75 10.34 14.39
C PRO A 55 8.47 11.04 13.92
N GLN A 56 8.17 12.26 14.41
CA GLN A 56 7.04 13.05 13.90
C GLN A 56 7.25 13.49 12.45
N LYS A 57 8.47 13.91 12.09
CA LYS A 57 8.79 14.39 10.74
C LYS A 57 8.66 13.28 9.69
N TRP A 58 8.88 12.05 10.11
CA TRP A 58 8.90 10.88 9.24
C TRP A 58 7.58 10.08 9.26
N GLY A 59 6.53 10.59 9.92
CA GLY A 59 5.22 9.94 10.00
C GLY A 59 5.18 8.70 10.91
N ILE A 60 6.25 8.38 11.64
CA ILE A 60 6.35 7.16 12.46
C ILE A 60 5.39 7.23 13.66
N THR A 61 5.16 8.42 14.21
CA THR A 61 4.29 8.58 15.37
C THR A 61 2.83 8.21 15.10
N GLU A 62 2.39 8.29 13.84
CA GLU A 62 1.02 7.96 13.42
C GLU A 62 0.81 6.44 13.30
N ILE A 63 1.90 5.68 13.24
CA ILE A 63 1.87 4.22 13.19
C ILE A 63 1.66 3.65 14.59
N LEU A 64 0.90 2.57 14.69
CA LEU A 64 0.70 1.86 15.96
C LEU A 64 2.02 1.29 16.49
N PRO A 65 2.29 1.36 17.81
CA PRO A 65 3.57 0.98 18.39
C PRO A 65 4.07 -0.41 17.99
N GLU A 66 3.17 -1.38 17.87
CA GLU A 66 3.49 -2.77 17.51
C GLU A 66 3.93 -2.96 16.06
N PHE A 67 3.63 -2.01 15.17
CA PHE A 67 4.02 -2.06 13.75
C PHE A 67 5.11 -1.03 13.38
N ARG A 68 5.51 -0.15 14.31
CA ARG A 68 6.41 0.98 14.02
C ARG A 68 7.74 0.54 13.46
N ASP A 69 8.42 -0.41 14.11
CA ASP A 69 9.76 -0.82 13.70
C ASP A 69 9.73 -1.58 12.37
N ASP A 70 8.75 -2.44 12.17
CA ASP A 70 8.56 -3.20 10.93
C ASP A 70 8.25 -2.27 9.75
N ALA A 71 7.29 -1.35 9.93
CA ALA A 71 6.92 -0.39 8.89
C ALA A 71 8.08 0.57 8.56
N THR A 72 8.77 1.07 9.58
CA THR A 72 9.94 1.96 9.42
C THR A 72 11.06 1.24 8.68
N THR A 73 11.39 0.01 9.07
CA THR A 73 12.45 -0.80 8.44
C THR A 73 12.14 -1.09 6.98
N ASP A 74 10.93 -1.55 6.67
CA ASP A 74 10.50 -1.82 5.30
C ASP A 74 10.51 -0.56 4.42
N THR A 75 10.15 0.57 4.99
CA THR A 75 10.17 1.86 4.31
C THR A 75 11.60 2.32 4.07
N PHE A 76 12.49 2.16 5.05
CA PHE A 76 13.90 2.50 4.91
C PHE A 76 14.60 1.63 3.87
N VAL A 77 14.31 0.33 3.82
CA VAL A 77 14.80 -0.55 2.74
C VAL A 77 14.29 -0.07 1.38
N SER A 78 13.00 0.27 1.28
CA SER A 78 12.43 0.78 0.04
C SER A 78 13.09 2.10 -0.39
N LEU A 79 13.37 2.99 0.56
CA LEU A 79 14.10 4.23 0.32
C LEU A 79 15.46 3.96 -0.31
N LEU A 80 16.24 3.03 0.27
CA LEU A 80 17.57 2.67 -0.21
C LEU A 80 17.55 2.06 -1.61
N LEU A 81 16.52 1.27 -1.94
CA LEU A 81 16.33 0.69 -3.27
C LEU A 81 15.92 1.74 -4.31
N ASP A 82 15.11 2.72 -3.91
CA ASP A 82 14.59 3.77 -4.79
C ASP A 82 15.45 5.05 -4.80
N VAL A 83 16.63 5.05 -4.16
CA VAL A 83 17.53 6.22 -4.11
C VAL A 83 17.79 6.82 -5.49
N GLU A 84 17.99 6.00 -6.52
CA GLU A 84 18.25 6.45 -7.89
C GLU A 84 17.03 7.10 -8.57
N ASN A 85 15.82 6.79 -8.09
CA ASN A 85 14.55 7.16 -8.71
C ASN A 85 13.74 8.17 -7.88
N LEU A 86 14.26 8.64 -6.74
CA LEU A 86 13.55 9.58 -5.88
C LEU A 86 13.13 10.83 -6.67
N PRO A 87 11.82 11.14 -6.71
CA PRO A 87 11.31 12.25 -7.51
C PRO A 87 11.80 13.57 -6.91
N GLY A 88 12.58 14.34 -7.67
CA GLY A 88 13.12 15.64 -7.24
C GLY A 88 12.09 16.77 -7.04
N ARG A 89 10.80 16.43 -6.96
CA ARG A 89 9.68 17.37 -6.74
C ARG A 89 9.12 17.34 -5.31
N SER A 90 9.52 16.36 -4.48
CA SER A 90 9.13 16.24 -3.07
C SER A 90 10.37 16.09 -2.19
N THR A 91 10.28 16.47 -0.91
CA THR A 91 11.37 16.22 0.04
C THR A 91 11.49 14.72 0.34
N VAL A 92 12.63 14.31 0.90
CA VAL A 92 12.88 12.91 1.26
C VAL A 92 11.91 12.47 2.38
N SER A 93 11.65 13.36 3.35
CA SER A 93 10.70 13.12 4.41
C SER A 93 9.26 12.99 3.89
N ASP A 94 8.82 13.84 2.97
CA ASP A 94 7.45 13.75 2.40
C ASP A 94 7.24 12.43 1.65
N TRP A 95 8.29 11.95 0.95
CA TRP A 95 8.24 10.66 0.29
C TRP A 95 8.14 9.53 1.31
N PHE A 96 8.94 9.60 2.36
CA PHE A 96 9.01 8.57 3.39
C PHE A 96 7.72 8.47 4.19
N GLU A 97 7.12 9.60 4.58
CA GLU A 97 5.84 9.68 5.29
C GLU A 97 4.72 8.96 4.52
N ARG A 98 4.63 9.19 3.21
CA ARG A 98 3.65 8.49 2.35
C ARG A 98 3.97 7.00 2.21
N ALA A 99 5.26 6.67 2.14
CA ALA A 99 5.70 5.29 1.98
C ALA A 99 5.45 4.46 3.24
N ILE A 100 5.74 5.01 4.43
CA ILE A 100 5.52 4.31 5.70
C ILE A 100 4.04 4.07 5.98
N GLU A 101 3.18 5.03 5.65
CA GLU A 101 1.73 4.83 5.75
C GLU A 101 1.27 3.67 4.86
N SER A 102 1.75 3.60 3.61
CA SER A 102 1.45 2.52 2.68
C SER A 102 1.94 1.16 3.20
N LYS A 103 3.16 1.10 3.76
CA LYS A 103 3.71 -0.13 4.36
C LYS A 103 2.91 -0.56 5.59
N PHE A 104 2.58 0.37 6.47
CA PHE A 104 1.75 0.10 7.64
C PHE A 104 0.38 -0.46 7.23
N ARG A 105 -0.31 0.17 6.28
CA ARG A 105 -1.62 -0.33 5.79
C ARG A 105 -1.53 -1.76 5.27
N LYS A 106 -0.42 -2.13 4.63
CA LYS A 106 -0.17 -3.50 4.17
C LYS A 106 0.04 -4.46 5.35
N LEU A 107 0.89 -4.10 6.33
CA LEU A 107 1.12 -4.92 7.52
C LEU A 107 -0.17 -5.11 8.33
N TRP A 108 -0.94 -4.04 8.50
CA TRP A 108 -2.24 -4.06 9.15
C TRP A 108 -3.22 -5.01 8.46
N SER A 109 -3.35 -4.92 7.13
CA SER A 109 -4.21 -5.84 6.36
C SER A 109 -3.79 -7.30 6.53
N LEU A 110 -2.48 -7.59 6.56
CA LEU A 110 -1.98 -8.95 6.77
C LEU A 110 -2.27 -9.47 8.18
N ALA A 111 -2.18 -8.59 9.18
CA ALA A 111 -2.53 -8.93 10.56
C ALA A 111 -4.03 -9.21 10.71
N GLU A 112 -4.91 -8.40 10.09
CA GLU A 112 -6.36 -8.65 10.06
C GLU A 112 -6.71 -9.98 9.36
N ASP A 113 -6.06 -10.28 8.24
CA ASP A 113 -6.26 -11.55 7.51
C ASP A 113 -5.82 -12.76 8.32
N GLN A 114 -4.79 -12.62 9.17
CA GLN A 114 -4.38 -13.68 10.08
C GLN A 114 -5.34 -13.82 11.26
N ALA A 115 -5.78 -12.71 11.85
CA ALA A 115 -6.72 -12.70 12.97
C ALA A 115 -8.08 -13.33 12.60
N SER A 116 -8.59 -13.04 11.40
CA SER A 116 -9.82 -13.63 10.86
C SER A 116 -9.68 -15.14 10.62
N LYS A 117 -8.52 -15.60 10.12
CA LYS A 117 -8.22 -17.03 9.92
C LYS A 117 -8.00 -17.78 11.24
N SER A 118 -7.40 -17.16 12.25
CA SER A 118 -7.20 -17.77 13.58
C SER A 118 -8.50 -17.84 14.40
N SER A 119 -9.41 -16.88 14.20
CA SER A 119 -10.71 -16.86 14.88
C SER A 119 -11.68 -17.93 14.34
N GLY A 120 -11.46 -18.43 13.12
CA GLY A 120 -12.22 -19.55 12.54
C GLY A 120 -11.97 -20.93 13.18
N ASN A 121 -11.08 -21.03 14.17
CA ASN A 121 -10.73 -22.29 14.84
C ASN A 121 -11.00 -22.29 16.36
N LEU A 122 -11.63 -21.26 16.90
CA LEU A 122 -12.06 -21.22 18.30
C LEU A 122 -13.57 -21.45 18.40
N ASN A 123 -13.93 -22.73 18.40
CA ASN A 123 -15.24 -23.21 18.82
C ASN A 123 -15.37 -22.98 20.34
N VAL A 124 -15.74 -21.76 20.75
CA VAL A 124 -16.14 -21.46 22.13
C VAL A 124 -17.63 -21.17 22.11
N ASN A 125 -18.39 -22.23 22.39
CA ASN A 125 -19.80 -22.15 22.72
C ASN A 125 -20.03 -21.30 23.97
N ASN A 126 -21.09 -20.48 23.88
CA ASN A 126 -21.98 -19.98 24.92
C ASN A 126 -21.72 -18.62 25.63
N PHE A 127 -22.82 -17.85 25.62
CA PHE A 127 -23.22 -16.66 26.41
C PHE A 127 -22.66 -15.31 25.92
N LEU A 128 -23.44 -14.31 25.49
CA LEU A 128 -24.85 -13.97 25.70
C LEU A 128 -25.47 -13.34 24.44
N GLU A 129 -26.75 -13.63 24.22
CA GLU A 129 -27.69 -12.95 23.33
C GLU A 129 -27.73 -11.44 23.61
N ASP A 130 -27.63 -10.59 22.59
CA ASP A 130 -28.78 -9.79 22.15
C ASP A 130 -28.52 -9.05 20.83
N SER A 131 -29.60 -8.83 20.07
CA SER A 131 -29.74 -7.88 18.94
C SER A 131 -29.21 -8.27 17.55
N VAL A 132 -29.97 -9.16 16.92
CA VAL A 132 -30.45 -9.16 15.51
C VAL A 132 -30.03 -7.96 14.64
N HIS A 133 -29.14 -8.21 13.68
CA HIS A 133 -29.37 -7.91 12.26
C HIS A 133 -28.55 -8.89 11.40
N SER A 134 -29.25 -9.86 10.83
CA SER A 134 -28.70 -10.78 9.84
C SER A 134 -28.50 -10.03 8.52
N GLU A 135 -27.29 -9.55 8.26
CA GLU A 135 -26.88 -9.24 6.89
C GLU A 135 -26.54 -10.56 6.16
N PRO A 136 -26.89 -10.67 4.87
CA PRO A 136 -26.70 -11.90 4.13
C PRO A 136 -25.20 -12.20 4.02
N GLU A 137 -24.82 -13.43 4.37
CA GLU A 137 -23.51 -14.00 4.03
C GLU A 137 -23.35 -13.96 2.51
N THR A 138 -22.79 -12.85 2.02
CA THR A 138 -22.50 -12.69 0.60
C THR A 138 -21.18 -13.40 0.41
N ASN A 139 -21.22 -14.58 -0.22
CA ASN A 139 -20.07 -15.38 -0.63
C ASN A 139 -19.04 -14.50 -1.36
N SER A 140 -18.12 -13.89 -0.60
CA SER A 140 -17.32 -12.73 -1.01
C SER A 140 -16.06 -13.13 -1.78
N GLY A 141 -15.74 -14.43 -1.81
CA GLY A 141 -14.58 -14.97 -2.52
C GLY A 141 -14.78 -15.22 -4.02
N LEU A 142 -16.02 -15.24 -4.52
CA LEU A 142 -16.33 -15.92 -5.79
C LEU A 142 -16.67 -15.01 -6.98
N ILE A 143 -16.65 -13.67 -6.84
CA ILE A 143 -17.16 -12.78 -7.90
C ILE A 143 -16.32 -12.86 -9.19
N PHE A 144 -15.00 -13.10 -9.08
CA PHE A 144 -14.07 -13.04 -10.21
C PHE A 144 -13.22 -14.31 -10.44
N GLU A 145 -13.47 -15.43 -9.77
CA GLU A 145 -12.66 -16.65 -9.99
C GLU A 145 -12.69 -17.12 -11.45
N GLU A 146 -13.85 -17.01 -12.11
CA GLU A 146 -14.03 -17.38 -13.52
C GLU A 146 -13.35 -16.39 -14.50
N HIS A 147 -12.96 -15.21 -14.04
CA HIS A 147 -12.37 -14.12 -14.84
C HIS A 147 -11.13 -13.50 -14.18
N ALA A 148 -10.35 -14.30 -13.44
CA ALA A 148 -9.21 -13.83 -12.66
C ALA A 148 -8.19 -13.05 -13.51
N SER A 149 -7.91 -13.50 -14.73
CA SER A 149 -6.97 -12.84 -15.66
C SER A 149 -7.44 -11.46 -16.12
N LEU A 150 -8.76 -11.27 -16.26
CA LEU A 150 -9.34 -9.98 -16.61
C LEU A 150 -9.29 -9.03 -15.42
N TRP A 151 -9.61 -9.55 -14.23
CA TRP A 151 -9.50 -8.79 -12.99
C TRP A 151 -8.07 -8.33 -12.74
N GLU A 152 -7.08 -9.23 -12.82
CA GLU A 152 -5.65 -8.90 -12.68
C GLU A 152 -5.20 -7.81 -13.67
N SER A 153 -5.65 -7.91 -14.92
CA SER A 153 -5.37 -6.87 -15.94
C SER A 153 -6.00 -5.53 -15.55
N PHE A 154 -7.23 -5.55 -15.04
CA PHE A 154 -7.92 -4.35 -14.56
C PHE A 154 -7.25 -3.74 -13.32
N GLU A 155 -6.75 -4.57 -12.39
CA GLU A 155 -6.02 -4.10 -11.20
C GLU A 155 -4.73 -3.39 -11.57
N SER A 156 -4.02 -3.92 -12.56
CA SER A 156 -2.79 -3.33 -13.08
C SER A 156 -3.08 -1.97 -13.74
N ASP A 157 -4.11 -1.90 -14.59
CA ASP A 157 -4.41 -0.70 -15.37
C ASP A 157 -5.12 0.39 -14.54
N PHE A 158 -5.94 -0.01 -13.54
CA PHE A 158 -6.77 0.88 -12.73
C PHE A 158 -6.73 0.56 -11.23
N PRO A 159 -5.56 0.63 -10.58
CA PRO A 159 -5.36 0.13 -9.22
C PRO A 159 -6.27 0.80 -8.18
N ARG A 160 -6.55 2.11 -8.31
CA ARG A 160 -7.42 2.84 -7.37
C ARG A 160 -8.89 2.44 -7.46
N ASP A 161 -9.36 2.13 -8.66
CA ASP A 161 -10.75 1.76 -8.90
C ASP A 161 -10.97 0.28 -8.58
N ALA A 162 -10.01 -0.58 -8.95
CA ALA A 162 -9.98 -1.99 -8.55
C ALA A 162 -9.98 -2.13 -7.02
N PHE A 163 -9.18 -1.32 -6.32
CA PHE A 163 -9.13 -1.34 -4.86
C PHE A 163 -10.47 -0.93 -4.22
N ALA A 164 -11.14 0.10 -4.75
CA ALA A 164 -12.45 0.50 -4.24
C ALA A 164 -13.52 -0.60 -4.43
N LEU A 165 -13.54 -1.25 -5.60
CA LEU A 165 -14.45 -2.37 -5.88
C LEU A 165 -14.13 -3.58 -5.01
N ARG A 166 -12.84 -3.88 -4.80
CA ARG A 166 -12.40 -4.97 -3.93
C ARG A 166 -12.84 -4.76 -2.49
N LEU A 167 -12.62 -3.56 -1.94
CA LEU A 167 -13.07 -3.24 -0.57
C LEU A 167 -14.58 -3.44 -0.43
N ARG A 168 -15.36 -2.95 -1.40
CA ARG A 168 -16.81 -3.01 -1.32
C ARG A 168 -17.38 -4.42 -1.49
N PHE A 169 -16.99 -5.11 -2.56
CA PHE A 169 -17.70 -6.31 -3.04
C PHE A 169 -16.95 -7.62 -2.78
N MET A 170 -15.63 -7.58 -2.63
CA MET A 170 -14.83 -8.78 -2.30
C MET A 170 -14.54 -8.88 -0.81
N LEU A 171 -14.34 -7.75 -0.14
CA LEU A 171 -14.04 -7.69 1.30
C LEU A 171 -15.24 -7.27 2.15
N GLY A 172 -16.40 -7.01 1.52
CA GLY A 172 -17.66 -6.73 2.21
C GLY A 172 -17.63 -5.48 3.11
N ARG A 173 -16.72 -4.53 2.86
CA ARG A 173 -16.61 -3.33 3.70
C ARG A 173 -17.82 -2.42 3.48
N SER A 174 -18.29 -1.79 4.56
CA SER A 174 -19.35 -0.80 4.48
C SER A 174 -18.84 0.51 3.89
N VAL A 175 -19.74 1.33 3.35
CA VAL A 175 -19.38 2.64 2.77
C VAL A 175 -18.72 3.53 3.84
N ASP A 176 -19.20 3.47 5.09
CA ASP A 176 -18.62 4.19 6.22
C ASP A 176 -17.18 3.78 6.53
N GLN A 177 -16.89 2.48 6.50
CA GLN A 177 -15.53 1.98 6.66
C GLN A 177 -14.64 2.44 5.50
N MET A 178 -15.18 2.43 4.29
CA MET A 178 -14.46 2.87 3.10
C MET A 178 -14.12 4.36 3.10
N VAL A 179 -14.94 5.22 3.73
CA VAL A 179 -14.64 6.66 3.90
C VAL A 179 -13.30 6.84 4.60
N VAL A 180 -13.09 6.10 5.69
CA VAL A 180 -11.84 6.13 6.46
C VAL A 180 -10.70 5.47 5.68
N MET A 181 -10.94 4.30 5.10
CA MET A 181 -9.90 3.54 4.40
C MET A 181 -9.39 4.24 3.13
N LEU A 182 -10.25 4.97 2.43
CA LEU A 182 -9.95 5.63 1.17
C LEU A 182 -9.77 7.14 1.28
N ASP A 183 -9.73 7.66 2.52
CA ASP A 183 -9.63 9.08 2.87
C ASP A 183 -10.57 9.93 2.00
N ALA A 184 -11.86 9.57 2.01
CA ALA A 184 -12.86 10.27 1.24
C ALA A 184 -13.54 11.35 2.08
N PRO A 185 -13.90 12.49 1.49
CA PRO A 185 -14.52 13.60 2.22
C PRO A 185 -15.96 13.32 2.67
N SER A 186 -16.59 12.25 2.15
CA SER A 186 -17.96 11.85 2.51
C SER A 186 -18.30 10.46 1.99
N ILE A 187 -19.34 9.86 2.57
CA ILE A 187 -20.01 8.64 2.09
C ILE A 187 -20.41 8.79 0.61
N ARG A 188 -20.97 9.96 0.25
CA ARG A 188 -21.35 10.28 -1.12
C ARG A 188 -20.17 10.22 -2.10
N ALA A 189 -18.99 10.69 -1.67
CA ALA A 189 -17.79 10.62 -2.49
C ALA A 189 -17.32 9.17 -2.72
N ILE A 190 -17.58 8.25 -1.77
CA ILE A 190 -17.34 6.82 -1.94
C ILE A 190 -18.33 6.21 -2.92
N ALA A 191 -19.63 6.48 -2.79
CA ALA A 191 -20.65 5.99 -3.72
C ALA A 191 -20.34 6.40 -5.18
N ILE A 192 -19.99 7.66 -5.41
CA ILE A 192 -19.56 8.16 -6.73
C ILE A 192 -18.31 7.41 -7.22
N ARG A 193 -17.33 7.18 -6.34
CA ARG A 193 -16.08 6.48 -6.68
C ARG A 193 -16.34 5.02 -7.06
N ILE A 194 -17.22 4.32 -6.34
CA ILE A 194 -17.62 2.94 -6.61
C ILE A 194 -18.37 2.86 -7.95
N ASN A 195 -19.36 3.73 -8.16
CA ASN A 195 -20.12 3.75 -9.42
C ASN A 195 -19.21 4.06 -10.62
N ARG A 196 -18.28 5.01 -10.49
CA ARG A 196 -17.27 5.28 -11.52
C ARG A 196 -16.36 4.08 -11.79
N ALA A 197 -15.90 3.41 -10.74
CA ALA A 197 -15.05 2.23 -10.86
C ALA A 197 -15.78 1.08 -11.57
N ARG A 198 -17.06 0.89 -11.24
CA ARG A 198 -17.96 -0.09 -11.89
C ARG A 198 -18.16 0.22 -13.37
N ASP A 199 -18.44 1.47 -13.73
CA ASP A 199 -18.58 1.88 -15.13
C ASP A 199 -17.28 1.67 -15.92
N ARG A 200 -16.15 1.96 -15.29
CA ARG A 200 -14.84 1.74 -15.88
C ARG A 200 -14.55 0.26 -16.08
N LEU A 201 -14.91 -0.59 -15.12
CA LEU A 201 -14.79 -2.04 -15.26
C LEU A 201 -15.70 -2.55 -16.38
N ARG A 202 -16.94 -2.06 -16.49
CA ARG A 202 -17.84 -2.40 -17.60
C ARG A 202 -17.21 -2.09 -18.95
N MET A 203 -16.72 -0.86 -19.13
CA MET A 203 -16.04 -0.44 -20.36
C MET A 203 -14.80 -1.30 -20.63
N PHE A 204 -14.03 -1.63 -19.60
CA PHE A 204 -12.84 -2.47 -19.73
C PHE A 204 -13.19 -3.88 -20.21
N CYS A 205 -14.23 -4.51 -19.65
CA CYS A 205 -14.70 -5.82 -20.10
C CYS A 205 -15.17 -5.79 -21.56
N GLU A 206 -15.92 -4.75 -21.95
CA GLU A 206 -16.39 -4.58 -23.33
C GLU A 206 -15.22 -4.39 -24.31
N GLN A 207 -14.20 -3.60 -23.93
CA GLN A 207 -13.00 -3.39 -24.75
C GLN A 207 -12.14 -4.64 -24.90
N ARG A 208 -12.14 -5.52 -23.89
CA ARG A 208 -11.47 -6.84 -23.93
C ARG A 208 -12.28 -7.89 -24.69
N GLY A 209 -13.45 -7.53 -25.23
CA GLY A 209 -14.25 -8.37 -26.10
C GLY A 209 -15.14 -9.38 -25.38
N LEU A 210 -15.49 -9.14 -24.10
CA LEU A 210 -16.43 -10.00 -23.39
C LEU A 210 -17.84 -9.85 -23.96
N ASP A 211 -18.57 -10.97 -23.98
CA ASP A 211 -19.97 -10.99 -24.37
C ASP A 211 -20.81 -10.12 -23.44
N LYS A 212 -21.75 -9.36 -24.02
CA LYS A 212 -22.62 -8.44 -23.28
C LYS A 212 -23.40 -9.13 -22.15
N THR A 213 -23.77 -10.40 -22.32
CA THR A 213 -24.45 -11.19 -21.30
C THR A 213 -23.57 -11.46 -20.08
N VAL A 214 -22.29 -11.77 -20.31
CA VAL A 214 -21.29 -12.01 -19.25
C VAL A 214 -20.97 -10.70 -18.54
N VAL A 215 -20.80 -9.60 -19.29
CA VAL A 215 -20.61 -8.27 -18.69
C VAL A 215 -21.79 -7.92 -17.79
N GLN A 216 -23.02 -8.16 -18.24
CA GLN A 216 -24.22 -7.91 -17.44
C GLN A 216 -24.25 -8.77 -16.17
N GLU A 217 -23.84 -10.04 -16.25
CA GLU A 217 -23.75 -10.92 -15.09
C GLU A 217 -22.76 -10.42 -14.04
N ILE A 218 -21.56 -10.00 -14.46
CA ILE A 218 -20.55 -9.39 -13.57
C ILE A 218 -21.12 -8.11 -12.94
N MET A 219 -21.79 -7.26 -13.74
CA MET A 219 -22.37 -6.01 -13.25
C MET A 219 -23.56 -6.21 -12.30
N ASN A 220 -24.26 -7.33 -12.38
CA ASN A 220 -25.33 -7.68 -11.43
C ASN A 220 -24.75 -8.12 -10.07
N ARG A 221 -23.55 -8.70 -10.06
CA ARG A 221 -22.81 -9.02 -8.82
C ARG A 221 -22.19 -7.77 -8.17
N LEU A 222 -22.14 -6.65 -8.88
CA LEU A 222 -21.64 -5.35 -8.43
C LEU A 222 -22.78 -4.32 -8.50
N PRO A 223 -23.74 -4.35 -7.56
CA PRO A 223 -24.88 -3.42 -7.59
C PRO A 223 -24.41 -1.95 -7.52
N GLU A 224 -25.25 -1.04 -8.03
CA GLU A 224 -25.03 0.40 -7.87
C GLU A 224 -25.18 0.80 -6.42
N GLU A 225 -24.29 1.66 -5.94
CA GLU A 225 -24.45 2.26 -4.62
C GLU A 225 -25.47 3.39 -4.71
N VAL A 226 -26.48 3.29 -3.85
CA VAL A 226 -27.54 4.31 -3.72
C VAL A 226 -26.98 5.48 -2.91
N GLU A 227 -27.23 6.71 -3.40
CA GLU A 227 -26.76 7.97 -2.81
C GLU A 227 -27.25 8.22 -1.37
#